data_AF-A0A1F3GAX1-F1
#
_entry.id   AF-A0A1F3GAX1-F1
#
_cell.length_a   1.000
_cell.length_b   1.000
_cell.length_c   1.000
_cell.angle_alpha   90.00
_cell.angle_beta   90.00
_cell.angle_gamma   90.00
#
_symmetry.space_group_name_H-M   'P 1'
#
loop_
_entity.id
_entity.type
_entity.pdbx_description
1 polymer ?
#
loop_
_entity_poly.entity_id
_entity_poly.type
_entity_poly.pdbx_seq_one_letter_code
_entity_poly.pdbx_strand_id
1 'polypeptide(L)'
;MKRRDFFKIVSLGGVSFALNPVIKASELSPLFNLQDGPETNIADAVKIPRTKDSMPGLYPGKVVKVTDPGSVVEGKPQEDAAYNMLKTAILSLTGEKSLKKAWRKFVSPKDIIGLKVNPVAGKLLTTSHAVTKSVIRQLEESGIPRKNIIIWDRREMQLHETGYTSENYPGIKITGTECMDEKGGFYNNEGKLYSEERIDKNQYFYADLEGTHDDYTIPYMVNGGKYSYFTKICTEQVTKIINIPILKNAGPTTTLALKNLAYGTITNTSRLHKIWHETCAFVCAFPPVRDKVVLNIADGLIGCFDGGPSAKPQFICNYNMLIVGTDPVAVDRTGHDVIIAKRIEKGIQTEDKKSASKFIDLAQDLKLGIGDRDKIELIEINS
;
A
#
# COMPACT_ATOMS: atom_id res chain seq x y z
N MET A 1 41.18 45.10 44.20
CA MET A 1 40.15 46.06 43.72
C MET A 1 38.88 45.27 43.43
N LYS A 2 37.85 45.44 44.28
CA LYS A 2 36.43 44.95 44.28
C LYS A 2 36.12 43.59 43.58
N ARG A 3 35.91 42.41 44.21
CA ARG A 3 35.42 41.90 45.52
C ARG A 3 33.91 41.50 45.54
N ARG A 4 33.68 40.18 45.73
CA ARG A 4 32.51 39.41 46.25
C ARG A 4 31.91 38.42 45.21
N ASP A 5 32.30 37.15 45.18
CA ASP A 5 31.94 36.02 46.09
C ASP A 5 30.47 35.57 45.89
N PHE A 6 30.08 34.30 45.74
CA PHE A 6 30.65 33.08 46.31
C PHE A 6 30.05 31.82 45.64
N PHE A 7 30.80 30.72 45.63
CA PHE A 7 30.40 29.39 45.18
C PHE A 7 29.76 28.57 46.33
N LYS A 8 28.96 27.56 45.95
CA LYS A 8 28.46 26.39 46.73
C LYS A 8 27.19 26.58 47.55
N ILE A 9 26.17 25.78 47.21
CA ILE A 9 25.68 24.66 48.04
C ILE A 9 25.16 23.57 47.10
N VAL A 10 25.69 22.37 47.29
CA VAL A 10 25.11 21.10 46.84
C VAL A 10 24.10 20.69 47.91
N SER A 11 22.85 20.50 47.53
CA SER A 11 21.89 19.74 48.33
C SER A 11 21.14 18.75 47.43
N LEU A 12 21.67 17.54 47.46
CA LEU A 12 20.98 16.24 47.42
C LEU A 12 19.45 16.26 47.16
N GLY A 13 19.04 15.52 46.14
CA GLY A 13 17.70 14.92 46.07
C GLY A 13 16.89 15.32 44.84
N GLY A 14 16.98 14.53 43.78
CA GLY A 14 16.09 14.64 42.62
C GLY A 14 16.79 14.26 41.32
N VAL A 15 16.76 12.97 40.98
CA VAL A 15 17.17 12.50 39.65
C VAL A 15 16.13 13.00 38.65
N SER A 16 16.39 14.16 38.03
CA SER A 16 15.75 14.53 36.77
C SER A 16 16.63 14.03 35.63
N PHE A 17 16.32 12.85 35.11
CA PHE A 17 16.79 12.43 33.78
C PHE A 17 16.16 13.37 32.75
N ALA A 18 16.82 14.49 32.46
CA ALA A 18 16.62 15.21 31.21
C ALA A 18 17.26 14.37 30.09
N LEU A 19 16.57 13.33 29.64
CA LEU A 19 16.92 12.63 28.41
C LEU A 19 16.57 13.56 27.25
N ASN A 20 17.59 14.23 26.74
CA ASN A 20 17.58 14.96 25.50
C ASN A 20 17.67 13.93 24.36
N PRO A 21 16.62 13.65 23.55
CA PRO A 21 16.73 12.65 22.50
C PRO A 21 17.21 13.34 21.23
N VAL A 22 18.47 13.81 21.24
CA VAL A 22 19.20 13.92 19.98
C VAL A 22 19.69 12.50 19.69
N ILE A 23 18.81 11.74 19.02
CA ILE A 23 19.17 10.47 18.40
C ILE A 23 20.42 10.75 17.57
N LYS A 24 21.56 10.18 17.99
CA LYS A 24 22.77 10.21 17.20
C LYS A 24 22.42 9.59 15.85
N ALA A 25 22.46 10.41 14.80
CA ALA A 25 22.26 10.01 13.41
C ALA A 25 23.27 8.95 12.90
N SER A 26 24.15 8.43 13.77
CA SER A 26 25.17 7.44 13.47
C SER A 26 24.74 5.98 13.70
N GLU A 27 23.51 5.72 14.15
CA GLU A 27 22.93 4.36 14.20
C GLU A 27 21.88 4.12 13.09
N LEU A 28 21.93 4.93 12.03
CA LEU A 28 21.15 4.69 10.82
C LEU A 28 21.71 3.43 10.13
N SER A 29 20.84 2.41 9.99
CA SER A 29 21.07 1.10 9.39
C SER A 29 21.95 1.12 8.11
N PRO A 30 22.71 0.04 7.80
CA PRO A 30 23.41 -0.14 6.52
C PRO A 30 22.53 0.10 5.26
N LEU A 31 21.20 0.13 5.40
CA LEU A 31 20.23 0.59 4.41
C LEU A 31 20.56 1.92 3.71
N PHE A 32 21.14 2.89 4.42
CA PHE A 32 21.45 4.22 3.84
C PHE A 32 22.80 4.27 3.14
N ASN A 33 23.61 3.22 3.31
CA ASN A 33 24.88 2.98 2.63
C ASN A 33 24.77 1.76 1.72
N LEU A 34 23.67 1.64 0.96
CA LEU A 34 23.63 0.71 -0.17
C LEU A 34 24.69 1.18 -1.19
N GLN A 35 25.90 0.63 -1.10
CA GLN A 35 27.03 0.95 -1.97
C GLN A 35 26.74 0.66 -3.45
N ASP A 36 25.71 -0.14 -3.75
CA ASP A 36 25.29 -0.51 -5.09
C ASP A 36 23.85 -0.04 -5.37
N GLY A 37 23.69 1.20 -5.84
CA GLY A 37 22.39 1.73 -6.29
C GLY A 37 22.40 3.25 -6.52
N PRO A 38 21.45 3.80 -7.29
CA PRO A 38 21.30 5.25 -7.43
C PRO A 38 20.91 5.88 -6.09
N GLU A 39 21.39 7.10 -5.84
CA GLU A 39 21.05 7.86 -4.63
C GLU A 39 19.54 8.11 -4.54
N THR A 40 18.97 8.12 -3.32
CA THR A 40 17.55 8.43 -3.09
C THR A 40 17.35 9.31 -1.86
N ASN A 41 16.21 9.97 -1.74
CA ASN A 41 15.87 10.79 -0.56
C ASN A 41 15.22 9.99 0.60
N ILE A 42 15.44 8.67 0.68
CA ILE A 42 14.88 7.83 1.75
C ILE A 42 15.37 8.25 3.15
N ALA A 43 16.61 8.73 3.25
CA ALA A 43 17.18 9.22 4.52
C ALA A 43 16.36 10.38 5.09
N ASP A 44 15.78 11.22 4.24
CA ASP A 44 14.96 12.34 4.69
C ASP A 44 13.58 11.87 5.14
N ALA A 45 12.96 10.93 4.43
CA ALA A 45 11.69 10.34 4.85
C ALA A 45 11.76 9.67 6.23
N VAL A 46 12.85 8.96 6.52
CA VAL A 46 13.04 8.27 7.81
C VAL A 46 13.26 9.23 8.97
N LYS A 47 13.80 10.43 8.73
CA LYS A 47 13.92 11.48 9.76
C LYS A 47 12.56 12.10 10.14
N ILE A 48 11.54 11.99 9.27
CA ILE A 48 10.22 12.55 9.56
C ILE A 48 9.56 11.73 10.68
N PRO A 49 9.18 12.36 11.82
CA PRO A 49 8.57 11.67 12.94
C PRO A 49 7.36 10.85 12.53
N ARG A 50 7.20 9.69 13.15
CA ARG A 50 6.03 8.82 12.97
C ARG A 50 4.86 9.33 13.79
N THR A 51 3.65 9.00 13.35
CA THR A 51 2.41 9.24 14.09
C THR A 51 1.90 7.91 14.67
N LYS A 52 0.86 7.98 15.50
CA LYS A 52 0.18 6.77 16.01
C LYS A 52 -0.45 5.92 14.90
N ASP A 53 -0.67 6.51 13.73
CA ASP A 53 -1.31 5.88 12.57
C ASP A 53 -0.27 5.40 11.55
N SER A 54 1.03 5.60 11.81
CA SER A 54 2.09 5.08 10.96
C SER A 54 2.00 3.55 10.86
N MET A 55 2.31 3.01 9.67
CA MET A 55 2.63 1.59 9.47
C MET A 55 3.57 1.08 10.59
N PRO A 56 3.50 -0.19 11.02
CA PRO A 56 2.61 -1.26 10.54
C PRO A 56 1.16 -1.20 11.03
N GLY A 57 0.73 -0.10 11.65
CA GLY A 57 -0.62 0.07 12.16
C GLY A 57 -0.86 -0.69 13.48
N LEU A 58 -2.13 -0.96 13.78
CA LEU A 58 -2.58 -1.40 15.12
C LEU A 58 -2.18 -2.84 15.50
N TYR A 59 -1.97 -3.72 14.53
CA TYR A 59 -1.65 -5.14 14.76
C TYR A 59 -0.41 -5.56 13.96
N PRO A 60 0.79 -5.08 14.36
CA PRO A 60 2.04 -5.42 13.68
C PRO A 60 2.25 -6.94 13.63
N GLY A 61 2.64 -7.48 12.48
CA GLY A 61 2.90 -8.91 12.30
C GLY A 61 1.69 -9.84 12.39
N LYS A 62 0.47 -9.35 12.69
CA LYS A 62 -0.73 -10.19 12.75
C LYS A 62 -1.48 -10.17 11.42
N VAL A 63 -1.70 -11.36 10.86
CA VAL A 63 -2.35 -11.56 9.56
C VAL A 63 -3.45 -12.61 9.69
N VAL A 64 -4.62 -12.33 9.13
CA VAL A 64 -5.71 -13.29 9.03
C VAL A 64 -5.88 -13.72 7.58
N LYS A 65 -5.72 -15.02 7.31
CA LYS A 65 -6.02 -15.62 6.01
C LYS A 65 -7.34 -16.39 6.11
N VAL A 66 -8.33 -15.94 5.36
CA VAL A 66 -9.64 -16.61 5.29
C VAL A 66 -9.78 -17.27 3.93
N THR A 67 -10.20 -18.53 3.91
CA THR A 67 -10.46 -19.35 2.71
C THR A 67 -11.92 -19.77 2.68
N ASP A 68 -12.56 -19.72 1.52
CA ASP A 68 -13.94 -20.17 1.31
C ASP A 68 -14.06 -20.74 -0.12
N PRO A 69 -14.21 -22.07 -0.31
CA PRO A 69 -14.33 -22.68 -1.62
C PRO A 69 -15.50 -22.15 -2.47
N GLY A 70 -16.57 -21.67 -1.83
CA GLY A 70 -17.74 -21.06 -2.49
C GLY A 70 -17.53 -19.60 -2.91
N SER A 71 -16.41 -18.98 -2.55
CA SER A 71 -16.15 -17.57 -2.85
C SER A 71 -15.92 -17.26 -4.33
N VAL A 72 -15.65 -18.28 -5.15
CA VAL A 72 -15.56 -18.16 -6.61
C VAL A 72 -16.28 -19.35 -7.26
N VAL A 73 -17.34 -19.06 -8.00
CA VAL A 73 -18.15 -20.06 -8.72
C VAL A 73 -18.03 -19.77 -10.22
N GLU A 74 -17.65 -20.77 -11.02
CA GLU A 74 -17.45 -20.62 -12.46
C GLU A 74 -16.51 -19.45 -12.84
N GLY A 75 -15.46 -19.24 -12.04
CA GLY A 75 -14.50 -18.15 -12.24
C GLY A 75 -15.04 -16.75 -11.90
N LYS A 76 -16.19 -16.65 -11.21
CA LYS A 76 -16.80 -15.39 -10.78
C LYS A 76 -16.78 -15.26 -9.26
N PRO A 77 -16.16 -14.19 -8.71
CA PRO A 77 -16.24 -13.88 -7.28
C PRO A 77 -17.68 -13.70 -6.80
N GLN A 78 -18.03 -14.31 -5.67
CA GLN A 78 -19.36 -14.25 -5.06
C GLN A 78 -19.40 -13.16 -3.98
N GLU A 79 -20.36 -12.23 -4.08
CA GLU A 79 -20.41 -11.05 -3.19
C GLU A 79 -20.69 -11.41 -1.73
N ASP A 80 -21.65 -12.31 -1.46
CA ASP A 80 -21.99 -12.70 -0.09
C ASP A 80 -20.86 -13.49 0.58
N ALA A 81 -20.18 -14.36 -0.16
CA ALA A 81 -19.01 -15.07 0.34
C ALA A 81 -17.87 -14.09 0.66
N ALA A 82 -17.55 -13.17 -0.24
CA ALA A 82 -16.54 -12.13 -0.01
C ALA A 82 -16.88 -11.26 1.22
N TYR A 83 -18.15 -10.92 1.41
CA TYR A 83 -18.63 -10.16 2.57
C TYR A 83 -18.40 -10.95 3.86
N ASN A 84 -18.77 -12.23 3.89
CA ASN A 84 -18.60 -13.08 5.06
C ASN A 84 -17.13 -13.33 5.38
N MET A 85 -16.30 -13.62 4.36
CA MET A 85 -14.85 -13.77 4.53
C MET A 85 -14.22 -12.52 5.14
N LEU A 86 -14.55 -11.33 4.61
CA LEU A 86 -14.02 -10.07 5.12
C LEU A 86 -14.52 -9.81 6.56
N LYS A 87 -15.79 -10.08 6.85
CA LYS A 87 -16.35 -9.96 8.19
C LYS A 87 -15.58 -10.84 9.19
N THR A 88 -15.38 -12.12 8.84
CA THR A 88 -14.62 -13.08 9.64
C THR A 88 -13.19 -12.59 9.86
N ALA A 89 -12.52 -12.12 8.81
CA ALA A 89 -11.16 -11.60 8.88
C ALA A 89 -11.04 -10.39 9.83
N ILE A 90 -11.93 -9.41 9.70
CA ILE A 90 -11.92 -8.17 10.49
C ILE A 90 -12.22 -8.44 11.97
N LEU A 91 -13.20 -9.30 12.26
CA LEU A 91 -13.51 -9.68 13.64
C LEU A 91 -12.36 -10.46 14.29
N SER A 92 -11.75 -11.41 13.56
CA SER A 92 -10.59 -12.17 14.04
C SER A 92 -9.36 -11.29 14.27
N LEU A 93 -9.06 -10.39 13.32
CA LEU A 93 -7.92 -9.48 13.40
C LEU A 93 -8.03 -8.60 14.64
N THR A 94 -9.20 -8.01 14.87
CA THR A 94 -9.43 -7.03 15.94
C THR A 94 -9.82 -7.61 17.29
N GLY A 95 -10.28 -8.88 17.34
CA GLY A 95 -10.86 -9.50 18.52
C GLY A 95 -12.24 -8.94 18.92
N GLU A 96 -12.82 -8.04 18.13
CA GLU A 96 -14.14 -7.47 18.42
C GLU A 96 -15.26 -8.43 18.03
N LYS A 97 -16.40 -8.36 18.74
CA LYS A 97 -17.60 -9.16 18.44
C LYS A 97 -18.59 -8.45 17.52
N SER A 98 -18.39 -7.14 17.30
CA SER A 98 -19.26 -6.29 16.50
C SER A 98 -18.47 -5.71 15.35
N LEU A 99 -19.02 -5.82 14.14
CA LEU A 99 -18.39 -5.31 12.93
C LEU A 99 -18.18 -3.80 13.00
N LYS A 100 -19.17 -3.07 13.55
CA LYS A 100 -19.06 -1.64 13.82
C LYS A 100 -17.88 -1.33 14.75
N LYS A 101 -17.73 -2.05 15.87
CA LYS A 101 -16.60 -1.80 16.79
C LYS A 101 -15.25 -2.11 16.14
N ALA A 102 -15.19 -3.19 15.35
CA ALA A 102 -13.99 -3.62 14.64
C ALA A 102 -13.51 -2.54 13.64
N TRP A 103 -14.38 -2.11 12.72
CA TRP A 103 -14.04 -1.07 11.74
C TRP A 103 -13.71 0.27 12.39
N ARG A 104 -14.36 0.60 13.51
CA ARG A 104 -14.13 1.84 14.26
C ARG A 104 -12.76 1.93 14.92
N LYS A 105 -11.98 0.84 14.95
CA LYS A 105 -10.56 0.92 15.32
C LYS A 105 -9.71 1.56 14.22
N PHE A 106 -10.09 1.39 12.95
CA PHE A 106 -9.32 1.87 11.80
C PHE A 106 -9.80 3.23 11.29
N VAL A 107 -11.11 3.48 11.37
CA VAL A 107 -11.76 4.65 10.73
C VAL A 107 -12.93 5.21 11.55
N SER A 108 -13.21 6.50 11.38
CA SER A 108 -14.27 7.27 12.05
C SER A 108 -15.21 7.91 11.01
N PRO A 109 -16.42 8.40 11.40
CA PRO A 109 -17.35 9.01 10.44
C PRO A 109 -16.83 10.34 9.89
N LYS A 110 -15.77 10.89 10.48
CA LYS A 110 -15.12 12.14 10.07
C LYS A 110 -14.02 11.92 9.04
N ASP A 111 -13.53 10.70 8.91
CA ASP A 111 -12.46 10.37 7.96
C ASP A 111 -13.00 10.38 6.52
N ILE A 112 -12.15 10.85 5.60
CA ILE A 112 -12.24 10.58 4.17
C ILE A 112 -11.35 9.35 3.89
N ILE A 113 -11.96 8.30 3.37
CA ILE A 113 -11.36 6.97 3.22
C ILE A 113 -11.07 6.70 1.75
N GLY A 114 -9.79 6.56 1.43
CA GLY A 114 -9.34 6.09 0.12
C GLY A 114 -9.27 4.57 0.06
N LEU A 115 -10.06 3.95 -0.80
CA LEU A 115 -9.94 2.54 -1.17
C LEU A 115 -8.97 2.41 -2.34
N LYS A 116 -7.74 1.98 -2.06
CA LYS A 116 -6.69 1.81 -3.06
C LYS A 116 -6.81 0.43 -3.71
N VAL A 117 -7.53 0.36 -4.83
CA VAL A 117 -7.71 -0.87 -5.62
C VAL A 117 -6.56 -1.07 -6.60
N ASN A 118 -6.53 -2.19 -7.32
CA ASN A 118 -5.55 -2.52 -8.34
C ASN A 118 -6.22 -2.96 -9.66
N PRO A 119 -6.33 -2.06 -10.65
CA PRO A 119 -6.90 -2.37 -11.97
C PRO A 119 -5.85 -2.73 -13.03
N VAL A 120 -4.55 -2.76 -12.68
CA VAL A 120 -3.45 -2.68 -13.65
C VAL A 120 -3.37 -3.88 -14.59
N ALA A 121 -3.79 -5.07 -14.13
CA ALA A 121 -3.81 -6.27 -14.96
C ALA A 121 -5.09 -6.44 -15.80
N GLY A 122 -5.94 -5.40 -15.84
CA GLY A 122 -7.10 -5.28 -16.72
C GLY A 122 -8.27 -6.16 -16.29
N LYS A 123 -9.25 -6.33 -17.18
CA LYS A 123 -10.50 -7.09 -16.90
C LYS A 123 -10.26 -8.56 -16.51
N LEU A 124 -9.13 -9.13 -16.92
CA LEU A 124 -8.77 -10.51 -16.59
C LEU A 124 -8.42 -10.66 -15.10
N LEU A 125 -7.78 -9.65 -14.52
CA LEU A 125 -7.39 -9.65 -13.12
C LEU A 125 -7.30 -8.22 -12.60
N THR A 126 -8.32 -7.85 -11.82
CA THR A 126 -8.44 -6.58 -11.11
C THR A 126 -8.89 -6.90 -9.70
N THR A 127 -8.74 -5.97 -8.75
CA THR A 127 -9.40 -6.09 -7.44
C THR A 127 -10.89 -6.39 -7.66
N SER A 128 -11.35 -7.49 -7.10
CA SER A 128 -12.71 -7.99 -7.32
C SER A 128 -13.73 -6.98 -6.81
N HIS A 129 -14.75 -6.69 -7.62
CA HIS A 129 -15.88 -5.86 -7.19
C HIS A 129 -16.57 -6.44 -5.95
N ALA A 130 -16.60 -7.78 -5.80
CA ALA A 130 -17.11 -8.46 -4.62
C ALA A 130 -16.40 -8.01 -3.32
N VAL A 131 -15.06 -7.92 -3.33
CA VAL A 131 -14.28 -7.46 -2.18
C VAL A 131 -14.47 -5.97 -1.95
N THR A 132 -14.41 -5.15 -3.00
CA THR A 132 -14.59 -3.69 -2.86
C THR A 132 -16.00 -3.34 -2.34
N LYS A 133 -17.05 -3.97 -2.87
CA LYS A 133 -18.43 -3.81 -2.37
C LYS A 133 -18.57 -4.28 -0.93
N SER A 134 -17.90 -5.37 -0.55
CA SER A 134 -17.86 -5.85 0.84
C SER A 134 -17.27 -4.82 1.78
N VAL A 135 -16.12 -4.21 1.43
CA VAL A 135 -15.51 -3.13 2.22
C VAL A 135 -16.48 -1.96 2.37
N ILE A 136 -17.07 -1.48 1.27
CA ILE A 136 -18.01 -0.34 1.28
C ILE A 136 -19.21 -0.64 2.18
N ARG A 137 -19.86 -1.79 1.99
CA ARG A 137 -21.03 -2.20 2.76
C ARG A 137 -20.72 -2.26 4.25
N GLN A 138 -19.60 -2.86 4.65
CA GLN A 138 -19.24 -2.96 6.06
C GLN A 138 -18.85 -1.61 6.67
N LEU A 139 -18.24 -0.71 5.90
CA LEU A 139 -17.98 0.67 6.32
C LEU A 139 -19.31 1.43 6.55
N GLU A 140 -20.26 1.33 5.63
CA GLU A 140 -21.59 1.95 5.75
C GLU A 140 -22.37 1.41 6.95
N GLU A 141 -22.40 0.08 7.14
CA GLU A 141 -23.00 -0.59 8.32
C GLU A 141 -22.32 -0.15 9.63
N SER A 142 -21.04 0.22 9.56
CA SER A 142 -20.29 0.77 10.69
C SER A 142 -20.58 2.26 10.93
N GLY A 143 -21.32 2.91 10.03
CA GLY A 143 -21.76 4.31 10.08
C GLY A 143 -20.82 5.28 9.36
N ILE A 144 -20.01 4.81 8.41
CA ILE A 144 -19.21 5.69 7.56
C ILE A 144 -20.12 6.26 6.46
N PRO A 145 -20.16 7.60 6.28
CA PRO A 145 -20.92 8.17 5.18
C PRO A 145 -20.34 7.75 3.83
N ARG A 146 -21.19 7.26 2.92
CA ARG A 146 -20.80 6.86 1.55
C ARG A 146 -20.00 7.94 0.81
N LYS A 147 -20.41 9.19 0.95
CA LYS A 147 -19.76 10.38 0.35
C LYS A 147 -18.31 10.61 0.83
N ASN A 148 -17.91 9.99 1.94
CA ASN A 148 -16.55 10.06 2.46
C ASN A 148 -15.64 8.97 1.88
N ILE A 149 -16.16 8.09 1.03
CA ILE A 149 -15.40 7.02 0.39
C ILE A 149 -14.93 7.50 -0.99
N ILE A 150 -13.66 7.26 -1.29
CA ILE A 150 -13.03 7.51 -2.59
C ILE A 150 -12.41 6.20 -3.06
N ILE A 151 -12.78 5.68 -4.23
CA ILE A 151 -12.07 4.56 -4.85
C ILE A 151 -11.03 5.13 -5.81
N TRP A 152 -9.80 4.66 -5.70
CA TRP A 152 -8.72 5.24 -6.48
C TRP A 152 -7.61 4.25 -6.81
N ASP A 153 -6.86 4.62 -7.85
CA ASP A 153 -5.62 4.02 -8.31
C ASP A 153 -4.79 5.11 -9.01
N ARG A 154 -3.58 4.79 -9.50
CA ARG A 154 -2.81 5.71 -10.32
C ARG A 154 -3.51 6.07 -11.62
N ARG A 155 -4.08 5.09 -12.33
CA ARG A 155 -4.67 5.28 -13.68
C ARG A 155 -6.18 5.26 -13.64
N GLU A 156 -6.79 6.44 -13.77
CA GLU A 156 -8.26 6.57 -13.77
C GLU A 156 -8.90 5.77 -14.90
N MET A 157 -8.27 5.74 -16.07
CA MET A 157 -8.83 5.02 -17.23
C MET A 157 -8.87 3.50 -17.02
N GLN A 158 -7.91 2.94 -16.27
CA GLN A 158 -7.91 1.51 -15.94
C GLN A 158 -8.98 1.18 -14.89
N LEU A 159 -9.27 2.10 -13.96
CA LEU A 159 -10.42 1.97 -13.07
C LEU A 159 -11.72 1.86 -13.88
N HIS A 160 -11.92 2.80 -14.81
CA HIS A 160 -13.13 2.82 -15.64
C HIS A 160 -13.23 1.57 -16.53
N GLU A 161 -12.13 1.16 -17.17
CA GLU A 161 -12.07 -0.05 -18.00
C GLU A 161 -12.47 -1.30 -17.21
N THR A 162 -12.11 -1.36 -15.94
CA THR A 162 -12.40 -2.50 -15.06
C THR A 162 -13.73 -2.40 -14.34
N GLY A 163 -14.55 -1.35 -14.60
CA GLY A 163 -15.91 -1.24 -14.09
C GLY A 163 -16.04 -0.43 -12.79
N TYR A 164 -14.98 0.23 -12.32
CA TYR A 164 -15.09 1.25 -11.28
C TYR A 164 -15.57 2.55 -11.90
N THR A 165 -16.88 2.74 -11.96
CA THR A 165 -17.52 3.93 -12.55
C THR A 165 -18.58 4.49 -11.61
N SER A 166 -19.05 5.72 -11.87
CA SER A 166 -20.15 6.36 -11.13
C SER A 166 -21.45 5.55 -11.17
N GLU A 167 -21.70 4.82 -12.26
CA GLU A 167 -22.91 4.02 -12.45
C GLU A 167 -22.88 2.78 -11.54
N ASN A 168 -21.72 2.12 -11.46
CA ASN A 168 -21.54 0.93 -10.61
C ASN A 168 -21.33 1.30 -9.12
N TYR A 169 -20.88 2.52 -8.85
CA TYR A 169 -20.60 3.03 -7.50
C TYR A 169 -21.23 4.41 -7.26
N PRO A 170 -22.57 4.53 -7.32
CA PRO A 170 -23.24 5.82 -7.20
C PRO A 170 -22.93 6.47 -5.86
N GLY A 171 -22.63 7.77 -5.88
CA GLY A 171 -22.31 8.55 -4.68
C GLY A 171 -20.92 8.33 -4.07
N ILE A 172 -20.05 7.55 -4.73
CA ILE A 172 -18.65 7.36 -4.36
C ILE A 172 -17.77 8.02 -5.42
N LYS A 173 -16.79 8.81 -5.00
CA LYS A 173 -15.84 9.42 -5.93
C LYS A 173 -14.91 8.33 -6.47
N ILE A 174 -14.82 8.20 -7.79
CA ILE A 174 -13.80 7.40 -8.48
C ILE A 174 -12.77 8.36 -9.04
N THR A 175 -11.49 8.15 -8.76
CA THR A 175 -10.45 9.04 -9.28
C THR A 175 -9.07 8.39 -9.39
N GLY A 176 -8.26 8.87 -10.33
CA GLY A 176 -6.84 8.55 -10.42
C GLY A 176 -5.96 9.79 -10.57
N THR A 177 -4.65 9.56 -10.53
CA THR A 177 -3.64 10.63 -10.70
C THR A 177 -3.40 10.92 -12.17
N GLU A 178 -3.23 9.85 -12.95
CA GLU A 178 -3.19 9.86 -14.41
C GLU A 178 -4.63 9.80 -14.92
N CYS A 179 -5.06 10.84 -15.64
CA CYS A 179 -6.44 11.03 -16.06
C CYS A 179 -6.58 11.62 -17.46
N MET A 180 -7.77 11.45 -18.03
CA MET A 180 -8.21 12.12 -19.25
C MET A 180 -9.42 13.03 -18.94
N ASP A 181 -9.76 13.92 -19.87
CA ASP A 181 -11.07 14.56 -19.91
C ASP A 181 -12.15 13.61 -20.47
N GLU A 182 -13.39 14.11 -20.56
CA GLU A 182 -14.55 13.35 -21.07
C GLU A 182 -14.42 12.93 -22.54
N LYS A 183 -13.53 13.58 -23.32
CA LYS A 183 -13.28 13.26 -24.73
C LYS A 183 -12.08 12.31 -24.90
N GLY A 184 -11.45 11.87 -23.81
CA GLY A 184 -10.26 11.03 -23.83
C GLY A 184 -8.95 11.80 -24.06
N GLY A 185 -8.97 13.13 -23.93
CA GLY A 185 -7.79 13.99 -24.05
C GLY A 185 -7.01 14.06 -22.74
N PHE A 186 -5.67 14.05 -22.81
CA PHE A 186 -4.80 14.18 -21.63
C PHE A 186 -4.41 15.62 -21.29
N TYR A 187 -4.55 16.52 -22.25
CA TYR A 187 -4.06 17.89 -22.17
C TYR A 187 -5.24 18.87 -22.18
N ASN A 188 -5.10 19.94 -21.43
CA ASN A 188 -5.99 21.09 -21.50
C ASN A 188 -5.68 21.96 -22.73
N ASN A 189 -6.45 23.04 -22.91
CA ASN A 189 -6.32 23.94 -24.06
C ASN A 189 -4.98 24.70 -24.08
N GLU A 190 -4.27 24.76 -22.96
CA GLU A 190 -2.94 25.37 -22.82
C GLU A 190 -1.80 24.37 -23.05
N GLY A 191 -2.10 23.12 -23.41
CA GLY A 191 -1.10 22.08 -23.66
C GLY A 191 -0.48 21.48 -22.39
N LYS A 192 -1.13 21.67 -21.22
CA LYS A 192 -0.70 21.10 -19.94
C LYS A 192 -1.50 19.84 -19.63
N LEU A 193 -0.83 18.82 -19.07
CA LEU A 193 -1.51 17.59 -18.64
C LEU A 193 -2.51 17.87 -17.51
N TYR A 194 -3.73 17.35 -17.61
CA TYR A 194 -4.70 17.40 -16.50
C TYR A 194 -4.12 16.76 -15.22
N SER A 195 -3.33 15.70 -15.39
CA SER A 195 -2.65 14.99 -14.30
C SER A 195 -1.68 15.87 -13.49
N GLU A 196 -1.13 16.94 -14.07
CA GLU A 196 -0.24 17.86 -13.33
C GLU A 196 -0.94 18.60 -12.19
N GLU A 197 -2.24 18.79 -12.28
CA GLU A 197 -3.02 19.44 -11.22
C GLU A 197 -3.34 18.50 -10.06
N ARG A 198 -3.16 17.18 -10.28
CA ARG A 198 -3.47 16.10 -9.34
C ARG A 198 -2.24 15.61 -8.56
N ILE A 199 -1.08 16.23 -8.75
CA ILE A 199 0.17 15.89 -8.05
C ILE A 199 0.62 17.01 -7.11
N ASP A 200 1.26 16.62 -6.02
CA ASP A 200 1.88 17.54 -5.07
C ASP A 200 3.38 17.61 -5.33
N LYS A 201 3.84 18.70 -5.94
CA LYS A 201 5.26 18.89 -6.28
C LYS A 201 6.16 19.12 -5.05
N ASN A 202 5.57 19.37 -3.87
CA ASN A 202 6.31 19.53 -2.62
C ASN A 202 6.52 18.19 -1.87
N GLN A 203 5.82 17.14 -2.29
CA GLN A 203 5.93 15.79 -1.73
C GLN A 203 6.44 14.86 -2.83
N TYR A 204 7.68 14.38 -2.71
CA TYR A 204 8.30 13.57 -3.77
C TYR A 204 9.21 12.47 -3.25
N PHE A 205 9.30 11.42 -4.04
CA PHE A 205 10.39 10.46 -4.01
C PHE A 205 11.41 10.83 -5.09
N TYR A 206 12.63 11.09 -4.67
CA TYR A 206 13.77 11.34 -5.53
C TYR A 206 14.61 10.07 -5.65
N ALA A 207 15.02 9.77 -6.88
CA ALA A 207 16.05 8.78 -7.16
C ALA A 207 16.98 9.34 -8.24
N ASP A 208 18.29 9.18 -8.10
CA ASP A 208 19.30 9.57 -9.08
C ASP A 208 19.29 8.62 -10.28
N LEU A 209 18.13 8.58 -10.92
CA LEU A 209 17.80 7.75 -12.05
C LEU A 209 16.85 8.56 -12.91
N GLU A 210 17.35 8.95 -14.09
CA GLU A 210 16.60 9.80 -15.00
C GLU A 210 15.63 8.97 -15.85
N GLY A 211 14.39 9.45 -15.96
CA GLY A 211 13.38 8.93 -16.87
C GLY A 211 13.05 9.96 -17.95
N THR A 212 13.26 9.59 -19.21
CA THR A 212 12.80 10.35 -20.38
C THR A 212 11.60 9.64 -21.00
N HIS A 213 10.56 10.40 -21.35
CA HIS A 213 9.34 9.86 -21.95
C HIS A 213 9.03 10.63 -23.23
N ASP A 214 8.54 9.93 -24.24
CA ASP A 214 8.01 10.54 -25.45
C ASP A 214 6.58 11.08 -25.21
N ASP A 215 6.04 11.78 -26.22
CA ASP A 215 4.70 12.39 -26.17
C ASP A 215 3.59 11.37 -25.91
N TYR A 216 3.80 10.11 -26.30
CA TYR A 216 2.85 9.03 -26.06
C TYR A 216 2.85 8.55 -24.60
N THR A 217 4.03 8.47 -23.99
CA THR A 217 4.22 7.88 -22.66
C THR A 217 4.08 8.92 -21.55
N ILE A 218 4.43 10.18 -21.81
CA ILE A 218 4.41 11.24 -20.80
C ILE A 218 3.04 11.41 -20.10
N PRO A 219 1.87 11.28 -20.74
CA PRO A 219 0.59 11.42 -20.04
C PRO A 219 0.37 10.33 -18.97
N TYR A 220 0.95 9.16 -19.18
CA TYR A 220 0.93 8.03 -18.25
C TYR A 220 2.06 8.05 -17.22
N MET A 221 2.92 9.08 -17.25
CA MET A 221 4.02 9.27 -16.30
C MET A 221 3.93 10.62 -15.59
N VAL A 222 3.14 11.56 -16.14
CA VAL A 222 2.91 12.95 -15.69
C VAL A 222 4.14 13.86 -15.80
N ASN A 223 5.34 13.34 -15.54
CA ASN A 223 6.58 14.08 -15.62
C ASN A 223 7.77 13.16 -15.97
N GLY A 224 8.83 13.75 -16.53
CA GLY A 224 10.14 13.11 -16.69
C GLY A 224 11.11 13.45 -15.55
N GLY A 225 12.40 13.21 -15.79
CA GLY A 225 13.49 13.52 -14.88
C GLY A 225 13.65 12.53 -13.73
N LYS A 226 14.22 13.01 -12.62
CA LYS A 226 14.61 12.21 -11.43
C LYS A 226 13.56 12.18 -10.32
N TYR A 227 12.49 12.96 -10.44
CA TYR A 227 11.46 13.12 -9.42
C TYR A 227 10.22 12.28 -9.71
N SER A 228 9.65 11.71 -8.65
CA SER A 228 8.32 11.09 -8.62
C SER A 228 7.48 11.82 -7.59
N TYR A 229 6.41 12.50 -8.02
CA TYR A 229 5.58 13.31 -7.15
C TYR A 229 4.43 12.50 -6.59
N PHE A 230 4.11 12.71 -5.30
CA PHE A 230 2.96 12.05 -4.68
C PHE A 230 1.65 12.62 -5.22
N THR A 231 0.65 11.76 -5.33
CA THR A 231 -0.71 12.15 -5.70
C THR A 231 -1.37 12.99 -4.61
N LYS A 232 -2.08 14.05 -5.01
CA LYS A 232 -2.93 14.84 -4.11
C LYS A 232 -4.05 14.03 -3.47
N ILE A 233 -4.39 12.87 -4.04
CA ILE A 233 -5.30 11.93 -3.38
C ILE A 233 -4.75 11.59 -1.98
N CYS A 234 -3.45 11.30 -1.90
CA CYS A 234 -2.77 10.91 -0.66
C CYS A 234 -2.31 12.10 0.17
N THR A 235 -1.93 13.23 -0.43
CA THR A 235 -1.42 14.39 0.35
C THR A 235 -2.57 15.27 0.88
N GLU A 236 -3.63 15.46 0.11
CA GLU A 236 -4.67 16.47 0.38
C GLU A 236 -6.08 15.88 0.58
N GLN A 237 -6.46 14.81 -0.13
CA GLN A 237 -7.87 14.39 -0.19
C GLN A 237 -8.26 13.35 0.87
N VAL A 238 -7.44 12.32 1.08
CA VAL A 238 -7.78 11.23 2.01
C VAL A 238 -7.10 11.41 3.36
N THR A 239 -7.81 11.01 4.40
CA THR A 239 -7.30 10.96 5.78
C THR A 239 -6.86 9.56 6.18
N LYS A 240 -7.47 8.52 5.59
CA LYS A 240 -7.20 7.10 5.82
C LYS A 240 -7.18 6.35 4.50
N ILE A 241 -6.32 5.35 4.38
CA ILE A 241 -6.20 4.48 3.21
C ILE A 241 -6.46 3.04 3.64
N ILE A 242 -7.37 2.38 2.93
CA ILE A 242 -7.54 0.93 2.95
C ILE A 242 -7.00 0.42 1.62
N ASN A 243 -5.95 -0.39 1.69
CA ASN A 243 -5.26 -0.92 0.52
C ASN A 243 -5.83 -2.28 0.14
N ILE A 244 -6.23 -2.47 -1.12
CA ILE A 244 -6.89 -3.68 -1.60
C ILE A 244 -6.14 -4.24 -2.82
N PRO A 245 -4.90 -4.73 -2.64
CA PRO A 245 -4.11 -5.28 -3.74
C PRO A 245 -4.66 -6.64 -4.20
N ILE A 246 -4.23 -7.10 -5.36
CA ILE A 246 -4.50 -8.46 -5.86
C ILE A 246 -3.33 -9.41 -5.57
N LEU A 247 -3.64 -10.68 -5.32
CA LEU A 247 -2.65 -11.75 -5.13
C LEU A 247 -2.01 -12.11 -6.49
N LYS A 248 -0.86 -11.49 -6.77
CA LYS A 248 -0.21 -11.61 -8.08
C LYS A 248 1.33 -11.55 -8.04
N ASN A 249 1.96 -12.28 -8.95
CA ASN A 249 3.39 -12.20 -9.22
C ASN A 249 3.77 -11.04 -10.19
N ALA A 250 5.07 -10.71 -10.22
CA ALA A 250 5.72 -10.03 -11.32
C ALA A 250 7.15 -10.54 -11.46
N GLY A 251 7.46 -11.24 -12.56
CA GLY A 251 8.71 -11.98 -12.65
C GLY A 251 8.86 -12.93 -11.44
N PRO A 252 10.00 -12.94 -10.73
CA PRO A 252 10.20 -13.76 -9.55
C PRO A 252 9.56 -13.20 -8.27
N THR A 253 9.17 -11.92 -8.24
CA THR A 253 8.62 -11.23 -7.06
C THR A 253 7.09 -11.24 -7.06
N THR A 254 6.50 -10.68 -6.02
CA THR A 254 5.06 -10.42 -5.90
C THR A 254 4.72 -8.92 -5.96
N THR A 255 3.45 -8.57 -6.19
CA THR A 255 2.97 -7.19 -6.39
C THR A 255 1.83 -6.77 -5.46
N LEU A 256 1.78 -7.32 -4.24
CA LEU A 256 0.68 -7.13 -3.28
C LEU A 256 0.67 -5.70 -2.68
N ALA A 257 0.65 -5.56 -1.36
CA ALA A 257 0.39 -4.34 -0.64
C ALA A 257 1.42 -3.25 -0.90
N LEU A 258 2.72 -3.52 -0.67
CA LEU A 258 3.77 -2.51 -0.78
C LEU A 258 3.89 -1.99 -2.21
N LYS A 259 3.83 -2.88 -3.21
CA LYS A 259 3.88 -2.45 -4.60
C LYS A 259 2.63 -1.67 -5.00
N ASN A 260 1.44 -2.12 -4.62
CA ASN A 260 0.18 -1.44 -4.95
C ASN A 260 0.14 -0.01 -4.41
N LEU A 261 0.72 0.21 -3.23
CA LEU A 261 0.88 1.53 -2.63
C LEU A 261 1.99 2.33 -3.34
N ALA A 262 3.22 1.82 -3.37
CA ALA A 262 4.38 2.55 -3.87
C ALA A 262 4.18 3.03 -5.32
N TYR A 263 3.75 2.14 -6.22
CA TYR A 263 3.55 2.49 -7.63
C TYR A 263 2.20 3.14 -7.90
N GLY A 264 1.26 3.04 -6.95
CA GLY A 264 -0.06 3.64 -7.07
C GLY A 264 -0.12 5.11 -6.63
N THR A 265 0.85 5.55 -5.83
CA THR A 265 0.81 6.83 -5.10
C THR A 265 1.70 7.91 -5.69
N ILE A 266 2.61 7.56 -6.60
CA ILE A 266 3.56 8.51 -7.19
C ILE A 266 3.58 8.44 -8.71
N THR A 267 4.10 9.51 -9.34
CA THR A 267 4.30 9.63 -10.79
C THR A 267 5.66 9.12 -11.27
N ASN A 268 5.91 9.19 -12.59
CA ASN A 268 7.19 8.88 -13.23
C ASN A 268 7.74 7.48 -12.91
N THR A 269 6.87 6.50 -12.70
CA THR A 269 7.24 5.21 -12.10
C THR A 269 7.98 4.25 -13.03
N SER A 270 7.98 4.48 -14.35
CA SER A 270 8.62 3.56 -15.32
C SER A 270 10.09 3.32 -14.98
N ARG A 271 10.86 4.40 -14.77
CA ARG A 271 12.29 4.33 -14.42
C ARG A 271 12.55 3.53 -13.13
N LEU A 272 11.64 3.62 -12.17
CA LEU A 272 11.78 3.02 -10.84
C LEU A 272 11.77 1.48 -10.86
N HIS A 273 11.34 0.86 -11.95
CA HIS A 273 11.45 -0.60 -12.10
C HIS A 273 12.90 -1.11 -12.07
N LYS A 274 13.90 -0.27 -12.37
CA LYS A 274 15.33 -0.61 -12.23
C LYS A 274 15.77 -0.75 -10.76
N ILE A 275 15.05 -0.10 -9.85
CA ILE A 275 15.24 -0.16 -8.38
C ILE A 275 13.94 -0.61 -7.72
N TRP A 276 13.35 -1.69 -8.26
CA TRP A 276 12.02 -2.17 -7.89
C TRP A 276 11.88 -2.39 -6.38
N HIS A 277 12.86 -3.05 -5.76
CA HIS A 277 12.76 -3.47 -4.37
C HIS A 277 12.82 -2.26 -3.44
N GLU A 278 13.77 -1.38 -3.71
CA GLU A 278 13.93 -0.09 -3.06
C GLU A 278 12.66 0.73 -3.23
N THR A 279 12.10 0.82 -4.44
CA THR A 279 10.87 1.60 -4.68
C THR A 279 9.67 1.07 -3.88
N CYS A 280 9.44 -0.24 -3.89
CA CYS A 280 8.33 -0.84 -3.15
C CYS A 280 8.42 -0.56 -1.64
N ALA A 281 9.63 -0.57 -1.08
CA ALA A 281 9.87 -0.31 0.34
C ALA A 281 9.90 1.20 0.66
N PHE A 282 10.73 1.97 -0.06
CA PHE A 282 11.12 3.33 0.29
C PHE A 282 9.98 4.32 0.13
N VAL A 283 9.19 4.20 -0.94
CA VAL A 283 8.03 5.08 -1.16
C VAL A 283 7.00 4.94 -0.04
N CYS A 284 6.81 3.72 0.48
CA CYS A 284 5.90 3.45 1.59
C CYS A 284 6.37 4.06 2.92
N ALA A 285 7.64 4.50 3.03
CA ALA A 285 8.16 5.17 4.22
C ALA A 285 7.82 6.67 4.30
N PHE A 286 7.27 7.26 3.22
CA PHE A 286 6.90 8.68 3.21
C PHE A 286 5.54 8.93 3.88
N PRO A 287 5.38 10.03 4.64
CA PRO A 287 4.15 10.33 5.38
C PRO A 287 2.83 10.26 4.61
N PRO A 288 2.73 10.71 3.33
CA PRO A 288 1.48 10.62 2.56
C PRO A 288 0.91 9.20 2.47
N VAL A 289 1.75 8.17 2.62
CA VAL A 289 1.36 6.76 2.62
C VAL A 289 1.51 6.15 4.02
N ARG A 290 2.71 6.26 4.59
CA ARG A 290 3.10 5.64 5.87
C ARG A 290 2.09 5.92 6.97
N ASP A 291 1.58 7.14 7.05
CA ASP A 291 0.79 7.63 8.19
C ASP A 291 -0.73 7.53 7.95
N LYS A 292 -1.15 7.04 6.79
CA LYS A 292 -2.56 6.98 6.38
C LYS A 292 -3.06 5.57 6.13
N VAL A 293 -2.21 4.61 5.79
CA VAL A 293 -2.62 3.21 5.54
C VAL A 293 -2.95 2.52 6.86
N VAL A 294 -4.22 2.15 7.04
CA VAL A 294 -4.71 1.52 8.28
C VAL A 294 -5.06 0.05 8.13
N LEU A 295 -5.25 -0.43 6.91
CA LEU A 295 -5.65 -1.82 6.65
C LEU A 295 -5.24 -2.24 5.22
N ASN A 296 -4.77 -3.47 5.09
CA ASN A 296 -4.45 -4.13 3.84
C ASN A 296 -5.30 -5.39 3.69
N ILE A 297 -5.98 -5.52 2.56
CA ILE A 297 -6.87 -6.63 2.20
C ILE A 297 -6.39 -7.17 0.86
N ALA A 298 -5.44 -8.11 0.87
CA ALA A 298 -5.01 -8.74 -0.36
C ALA A 298 -6.10 -9.69 -0.86
N ASP A 299 -6.67 -9.32 -2.00
CA ASP A 299 -7.67 -10.08 -2.73
C ASP A 299 -7.01 -11.24 -3.46
N GLY A 300 -7.23 -12.45 -2.93
CA GLY A 300 -6.87 -13.71 -3.54
C GLY A 300 -8.11 -14.54 -3.86
N LEU A 301 -9.25 -13.94 -4.21
CA LEU A 301 -10.36 -14.73 -4.75
C LEU A 301 -9.92 -15.36 -6.06
N ILE A 302 -9.40 -14.52 -6.96
CA ILE A 302 -8.72 -14.89 -8.19
C ILE A 302 -7.32 -14.26 -8.16
N GLY A 303 -6.30 -15.01 -8.53
CA GLY A 303 -4.91 -14.53 -8.50
C GLY A 303 -4.09 -15.03 -9.68
N CYS A 304 -2.86 -14.52 -9.80
CA CYS A 304 -1.93 -14.86 -10.87
C CYS A 304 -0.58 -15.30 -10.28
N PHE A 305 -0.20 -16.55 -10.51
CA PHE A 305 1.04 -17.10 -9.94
C PHE A 305 2.27 -16.94 -10.83
N ASP A 306 2.10 -16.71 -12.14
CA ASP A 306 3.22 -16.49 -13.06
C ASP A 306 2.86 -15.61 -14.27
N GLY A 307 3.88 -15.21 -15.04
CA GLY A 307 3.71 -14.48 -16.30
C GLY A 307 3.41 -12.98 -16.16
N GLY A 308 3.36 -12.45 -14.93
CA GLY A 308 3.31 -11.02 -14.65
C GLY A 308 4.47 -10.22 -15.29
N PRO A 309 4.33 -8.89 -15.48
CA PRO A 309 3.34 -8.05 -14.81
C PRO A 309 1.94 -8.01 -15.47
N SER A 310 1.77 -8.49 -16.70
CA SER A 310 0.44 -8.66 -17.31
C SER A 310 -0.22 -9.95 -16.82
N ALA A 311 -1.55 -9.97 -16.68
CA ALA A 311 -2.25 -11.22 -16.43
C ALA A 311 -2.24 -12.09 -17.68
N LYS A 312 -1.79 -13.35 -17.55
CA LYS A 312 -1.85 -14.35 -18.63
C LYS A 312 -2.85 -15.44 -18.21
N PRO A 313 -3.88 -15.74 -19.01
CA PRO A 313 -4.97 -16.64 -18.61
C PRO A 313 -4.50 -18.00 -18.05
N GLN A 314 -3.45 -18.59 -18.61
CA GLN A 314 -2.91 -19.89 -18.17
C GLN A 314 -2.32 -19.90 -16.74
N PHE A 315 -2.01 -18.72 -16.20
CA PHE A 315 -1.47 -18.56 -14.85
C PHE A 315 -2.48 -17.96 -13.87
N ILE A 316 -3.74 -17.82 -14.30
CA ILE A 316 -4.84 -17.38 -13.44
C ILE A 316 -5.44 -18.61 -12.75
N CYS A 317 -5.67 -18.51 -11.45
CA CYS A 317 -6.40 -19.51 -10.70
C CYS A 317 -7.22 -18.90 -9.56
N ASN A 318 -8.24 -19.64 -9.14
CA ASN A 318 -9.01 -19.30 -7.96
C ASN A 318 -8.21 -19.76 -6.74
N TYR A 319 -7.82 -18.79 -5.91
CA TYR A 319 -7.21 -19.06 -4.61
C TYR A 319 -8.25 -19.06 -3.49
N ASN A 320 -9.44 -18.50 -3.76
CA ASN A 320 -10.59 -18.55 -2.86
C ASN A 320 -10.26 -17.98 -1.46
N MET A 321 -9.39 -16.96 -1.38
CA MET A 321 -8.87 -16.45 -0.12
C MET A 321 -8.81 -14.93 -0.03
N LEU A 322 -8.87 -14.42 1.21
CA LEU A 322 -8.49 -13.06 1.56
C LEU A 322 -7.35 -13.12 2.58
N ILE A 323 -6.33 -12.26 2.42
CA ILE A 323 -5.25 -12.08 3.40
C ILE A 323 -5.35 -10.66 3.95
N VAL A 324 -5.65 -10.52 5.24
CA VAL A 324 -6.04 -9.25 5.86
C VAL A 324 -5.15 -8.94 7.06
N GLY A 325 -4.63 -7.70 7.12
CA GLY A 325 -3.79 -7.23 8.24
C GLY A 325 -3.59 -5.72 8.19
N THR A 326 -3.17 -5.11 9.32
CA THR A 326 -2.77 -3.69 9.31
C THR A 326 -1.35 -3.51 8.79
N ASP A 327 -0.51 -4.54 8.98
CA ASP A 327 0.88 -4.59 8.58
C ASP A 327 1.01 -5.00 7.09
N PRO A 328 1.37 -4.07 6.18
CA PRO A 328 1.51 -4.41 4.75
C PRO A 328 2.68 -5.36 4.47
N VAL A 329 3.73 -5.35 5.30
CA VAL A 329 4.93 -6.18 5.13
C VAL A 329 4.59 -7.63 5.45
N ALA A 330 3.85 -7.86 6.54
CA ALA A 330 3.41 -9.19 6.94
C ALA A 330 2.38 -9.78 5.94
N VAL A 331 1.46 -8.95 5.44
CA VAL A 331 0.53 -9.34 4.37
C VAL A 331 1.29 -9.74 3.10
N ASP A 332 2.30 -8.96 2.69
CA ASP A 332 3.12 -9.28 1.51
C ASP A 332 3.94 -10.55 1.70
N ARG A 333 4.51 -10.78 2.89
CA ARG A 333 5.24 -12.02 3.19
C ARG A 333 4.32 -13.23 3.10
N THR A 334 3.12 -13.13 3.66
CA THR A 334 2.12 -14.21 3.64
C THR A 334 1.67 -14.51 2.20
N GLY A 335 1.36 -13.48 1.41
CA GLY A 335 0.96 -13.67 0.01
C GLY A 335 2.10 -14.11 -0.91
N HIS A 336 3.35 -13.72 -0.60
CA HIS A 336 4.54 -14.26 -1.24
C HIS A 336 4.62 -15.77 -1.07
N ASP A 337 4.46 -16.26 0.16
CA ASP A 337 4.52 -17.69 0.45
C ASP A 337 3.42 -18.47 -0.29
N VAL A 338 2.21 -17.90 -0.38
CA VAL A 338 1.11 -18.49 -1.16
C VAL A 338 1.46 -18.62 -2.65
N ILE A 339 1.99 -17.56 -3.27
CA ILE A 339 2.36 -17.58 -4.70
C ILE A 339 3.52 -18.54 -4.95
N ILE A 340 4.53 -18.55 -4.09
CA ILE A 340 5.69 -19.44 -4.23
C ILE A 340 5.26 -20.90 -4.11
N ALA A 341 4.42 -21.23 -3.13
CA ALA A 341 3.86 -22.57 -3.00
C ALA A 341 3.13 -23.00 -4.29
N LYS A 342 2.35 -22.10 -4.90
CA LYS A 342 1.67 -22.39 -6.18
C LYS A 342 2.64 -22.57 -7.34
N ARG A 343 3.69 -21.76 -7.42
CA ARG A 343 4.73 -21.87 -8.46
C ARG A 343 5.51 -23.18 -8.33
N ILE A 344 5.78 -23.64 -7.11
CA ILE A 344 6.40 -24.94 -6.83
C ILE A 344 5.47 -26.08 -7.22
N GLU A 345 4.19 -26.03 -6.80
CA GLU A 345 3.16 -27.01 -7.19
C GLU A 345 3.06 -27.17 -8.71
N LYS A 346 3.18 -26.06 -9.46
CA LYS A 346 3.12 -26.03 -10.92
C LYS A 346 4.46 -26.26 -11.64
N GLY A 347 5.53 -26.55 -10.90
CA GLY A 347 6.86 -26.81 -11.48
C GLY A 347 7.52 -25.60 -12.15
N ILE A 348 7.09 -24.37 -11.85
CA ILE A 348 7.69 -23.14 -12.37
C ILE A 348 9.03 -22.83 -11.70
N GLN A 349 9.15 -23.20 -10.43
CA GLN A 349 10.40 -23.09 -9.67
C GLN A 349 10.46 -24.18 -8.60
N THR A 350 11.64 -24.40 -8.03
CA THR A 350 11.88 -25.48 -7.06
C THR A 350 11.92 -25.01 -5.61
N GLU A 351 12.24 -23.74 -5.36
CA GLU A 351 12.41 -23.19 -4.02
C GLU A 351 12.06 -21.69 -3.98
N ASP A 352 11.90 -21.13 -2.78
CA ASP A 352 11.83 -19.68 -2.60
C ASP A 352 13.22 -19.05 -2.72
N LYS A 353 13.35 -18.04 -3.60
CA LYS A 353 14.60 -17.30 -3.78
C LYS A 353 14.57 -16.08 -2.88
N LYS A 354 15.52 -15.95 -1.94
CA LYS A 354 15.61 -14.79 -1.04
C LYS A 354 15.50 -13.45 -1.78
N SER A 355 16.18 -13.31 -2.92
CA SER A 355 16.15 -12.11 -3.75
C SER A 355 14.75 -11.71 -4.24
N ALA A 356 13.83 -12.66 -4.44
CA ALA A 356 12.46 -12.39 -4.87
C ALA A 356 11.66 -11.57 -3.85
N SER A 357 12.03 -11.63 -2.58
CA SER A 357 11.35 -10.94 -1.48
C SER A 357 12.18 -9.82 -0.84
N LYS A 358 13.29 -9.38 -1.47
CA LYS A 358 14.19 -8.34 -0.95
C LYS A 358 13.44 -7.07 -0.51
N PHE A 359 12.35 -6.70 -1.20
CA PHE A 359 11.56 -5.52 -0.85
C PHE A 359 10.84 -5.63 0.50
N ILE A 360 10.47 -6.85 0.90
CA ILE A 360 9.85 -7.15 2.20
C ILE A 360 10.89 -6.93 3.30
N ASP A 361 12.11 -7.41 3.08
CA ASP A 361 13.22 -7.26 4.02
C ASP A 361 13.63 -5.78 4.17
N LEU A 362 13.75 -5.05 3.06
CA LEU A 362 13.99 -3.60 3.07
C LEU A 362 12.89 -2.84 3.83
N ALA A 363 11.62 -3.20 3.62
CA ALA A 363 10.50 -2.56 4.32
C ALA A 363 10.49 -2.87 5.83
N GLN A 364 10.86 -4.10 6.22
CA GLN A 364 11.07 -4.46 7.62
C GLN A 364 12.19 -3.65 8.26
N ASP A 365 13.31 -3.47 7.57
CA ASP A 365 14.45 -2.72 8.08
C ASP A 365 14.10 -1.23 8.28
N LEU A 366 13.24 -0.68 7.41
CA LEU A 366 12.60 0.65 7.56
C LEU A 366 11.51 0.70 8.64
N LYS A 367 11.29 -0.41 9.36
CA LYS A 367 10.27 -0.56 10.40
C LYS A 367 8.85 -0.30 9.87
N LEU A 368 8.58 -0.61 8.61
CA LEU A 368 7.23 -0.49 8.03
C LEU A 368 6.35 -1.69 8.39
N GLY A 369 6.96 -2.77 8.90
CA GLY A 369 6.26 -3.94 9.39
C GLY A 369 7.17 -5.13 9.60
N ILE A 370 6.55 -6.30 9.80
CA ILE A 370 7.23 -7.56 10.10
C ILE A 370 7.26 -8.43 8.83
N GLY A 371 8.45 -8.63 8.28
CA GLY A 371 8.70 -9.48 7.12
C GLY A 371 9.31 -10.84 7.46
N ASP A 372 9.81 -11.00 8.69
CA ASP A 372 10.34 -12.24 9.25
C ASP A 372 9.20 -13.23 9.51
N ARG A 373 9.23 -14.38 8.83
CA ARG A 373 8.18 -15.41 8.87
C ARG A 373 7.91 -15.90 10.28
N ASP A 374 8.96 -16.06 11.08
CA ASP A 374 8.85 -16.62 12.43
C ASP A 374 8.21 -15.65 13.43
N LYS A 375 8.04 -14.38 13.03
CA LYS A 375 7.43 -13.32 13.84
C LYS A 375 6.04 -12.92 13.35
N ILE A 376 5.56 -13.53 12.27
CA ILE A 376 4.20 -13.29 11.75
C ILE A 376 3.23 -14.24 12.46
N GLU A 377 2.26 -13.66 13.16
CA GLU A 377 1.12 -14.40 13.70
C GLU A 377 0.09 -14.58 12.57
N LEU A 378 0.13 -15.73 11.91
CA LEU A 378 -0.84 -16.10 10.88
C LEU A 378 -2.02 -16.86 11.49
N ILE A 379 -3.22 -16.28 11.38
CA ILE A 379 -4.48 -16.93 11.74
C ILE A 379 -5.15 -17.43 10.46
N GLU A 380 -5.29 -18.74 10.32
CA GLU A 380 -5.96 -19.37 9.17
C GLU A 380 -7.39 -19.79 9.53
N ILE A 381 -8.36 -19.42 8.70
CA ILE A 381 -9.78 -19.73 8.91
C ILE A 381 -10.39 -20.24 7.60
N ASN A 382 -10.93 -21.46 7.63
CA ASN A 382 -11.78 -21.98 6.55
C ASN A 382 -13.24 -21.64 6.88
N SER A 383 -13.90 -20.85 6.03
CA SER A 383 -15.29 -20.42 6.18
C SER A 383 -16.28 -21.34 5.48
#